data_AF-A0A0J7B7W4-F1
#
_entry.id   AF-A0A0J7B7W4-F1
#
_cell.length_a   1.000
_cell.length_b   1.000
_cell.length_c   1.000
_cell.angle_alpha   90.00
_cell.angle_beta   90.00
_cell.angle_gamma   90.00
#
_symmetry.space_group_name_H-M   'P 1'
#
loop_
_entity.id
_entity.type
_entity.pdbx_description
1 polymer ?
#
loop_
_entity_poly.entity_id
_entity_poly.type
_entity_poly.pdbx_seq_one_letter_code
_entity_poly.pdbx_strand_id
1 'polypeptide(L)'
;MAHQDVQPNSNESLVWGAAYHIPASHAEEVNAYLDHREINGYSVHYTPFHPYTPSTQGGEPDAPDPSNSSPSFLCMVYIGLPTNSQFLRNPTDRDPSSVAGVIAKSRGQSGENKEYLYLLEKALEGIGLGYADAHVTDLVRRVRALEGVREGRKSQSEIDVEKITIPEAEYREDEAMEEVDEHVERKA
;
A
#
# COMPACT_ATOMS: atom_id res chain seq x y z
N MET A 1 -20.82 19.80 17.28
CA MET A 1 -20.28 20.36 16.01
C MET A 1 -20.99 19.65 14.89
N ALA A 2 -21.71 20.38 14.06
CA ALA A 2 -22.56 19.80 13.01
C ALA A 2 -21.69 19.08 11.97
N HIS A 3 -22.10 17.85 11.62
CA HIS A 3 -21.63 17.17 10.42
C HIS A 3 -22.07 18.03 9.24
N GLN A 4 -21.11 18.65 8.56
CA GLN A 4 -21.38 19.35 7.33
C GLN A 4 -21.46 18.28 6.25
N ASP A 5 -22.69 17.98 5.80
CA ASP A 5 -22.91 17.13 4.65
C ASP A 5 -22.11 17.69 3.47
N VAL A 6 -21.17 16.89 2.97
CA VAL A 6 -20.39 17.21 1.79
C VAL A 6 -21.37 17.29 0.62
N GLN A 7 -21.51 18.48 0.05
CA GLN A 7 -22.36 18.73 -1.11
C GLN A 7 -21.79 17.93 -2.31
N PRO A 8 -22.61 17.13 -3.03
CA PRO A 8 -22.15 16.14 -4.03
C PRO A 8 -21.70 16.74 -5.39
N ASN A 9 -21.35 18.03 -5.43
CA ASN A 9 -21.22 18.80 -6.67
C ASN A 9 -19.78 19.23 -7.01
N SER A 10 -18.77 18.61 -6.39
CA SER A 10 -17.42 18.57 -6.97
C SER A 10 -17.08 17.12 -7.34
N ASN A 11 -16.48 16.92 -8.52
CA ASN A 11 -15.84 15.65 -8.93
C ASN A 11 -14.79 15.16 -7.91
N GLU A 12 -14.46 15.96 -6.88
CA GLU A 12 -13.54 15.64 -5.79
C GLU A 12 -14.17 14.73 -4.70
N SER A 13 -15.48 14.47 -4.76
CA SER A 13 -16.18 13.63 -3.78
C SER A 13 -16.52 12.21 -4.27
N LEU A 14 -16.21 11.91 -5.53
CA LEU A 14 -16.44 10.59 -6.13
C LEU A 14 -15.29 9.64 -5.78
N VAL A 15 -15.64 8.46 -5.24
CA VAL A 15 -14.68 7.38 -4.97
C VAL A 15 -15.11 6.14 -5.73
N TRP A 16 -14.24 5.67 -6.62
CA TRP A 16 -14.44 4.39 -7.31
C TRP A 16 -14.06 3.22 -6.39
N GLY A 17 -14.81 2.13 -6.49
CA GLY A 17 -14.57 0.94 -5.70
C GLY A 17 -15.44 -0.22 -6.13
N ALA A 18 -15.39 -1.30 -5.36
CA ALA A 18 -16.18 -2.49 -5.59
C ALA A 18 -17.07 -2.80 -4.38
N ALA A 19 -18.30 -3.21 -4.64
CA ALA A 19 -19.20 -3.77 -3.65
C ALA A 19 -19.20 -5.30 -3.77
N TYR A 20 -19.00 -5.99 -2.65
CA TYR A 20 -18.99 -7.45 -2.59
C TYR A 20 -20.27 -7.95 -1.93
N HIS A 21 -20.97 -8.88 -2.58
CA HIS A 21 -22.09 -9.58 -1.98
C HIS A 21 -21.59 -10.80 -1.20
N ILE A 22 -21.79 -10.77 0.12
CA ILE A 22 -21.46 -11.89 1.01
C ILE A 22 -22.74 -12.72 1.22
N PRO A 23 -22.76 -14.01 0.86
CA PRO A 23 -23.92 -14.86 1.12
C PRO A 23 -24.28 -14.88 2.61
N ALA A 24 -25.56 -14.89 2.94
CA ALA A 24 -26.04 -14.84 4.33
C ALA A 24 -25.44 -15.95 5.22
N SER A 25 -25.16 -17.13 4.66
CA SER A 25 -24.53 -18.25 5.37
C SER A 25 -23.09 -17.99 5.81
N HIS A 26 -22.41 -16.99 5.26
CA HIS A 26 -21.03 -16.61 5.59
C HIS A 26 -20.93 -15.22 6.22
N ALA A 27 -22.07 -14.52 6.40
CA ALA A 27 -22.07 -13.13 6.83
C ALA A 27 -21.40 -12.94 8.20
N GLU A 28 -21.67 -13.82 9.17
CA GLU A 28 -21.09 -13.75 10.51
C GLU A 28 -19.57 -13.98 10.48
N GLU A 29 -19.11 -15.02 9.80
CA GLU A 29 -17.69 -15.35 9.67
C GLU A 29 -16.90 -14.25 8.96
N VAL A 30 -17.41 -13.76 7.82
CA VAL A 30 -16.75 -12.70 7.06
C VAL A 30 -16.75 -11.38 7.84
N ASN A 31 -17.83 -11.05 8.56
CA ASN A 31 -17.85 -9.88 9.42
C ASN A 31 -16.79 -9.97 10.52
N ALA A 32 -16.69 -11.10 11.23
CA ALA A 32 -15.69 -11.30 12.27
C ALA A 32 -14.25 -11.19 11.72
N TYR A 33 -14.01 -11.71 10.52
CA TYR A 33 -12.73 -11.56 9.84
C TYR A 33 -12.41 -10.09 9.50
N LEU A 34 -13.37 -9.35 8.97
CA LEU A 34 -13.21 -7.94 8.64
C LEU A 34 -13.01 -7.08 9.91
N ASP A 35 -13.75 -7.36 10.98
CA ASP A 35 -13.58 -6.67 12.27
C ASP A 35 -12.16 -6.82 12.81
N HIS A 36 -11.57 -8.03 12.71
CA HIS A 36 -10.19 -8.26 13.11
C HIS A 36 -9.20 -7.54 12.20
N ARG A 37 -9.47 -7.47 10.89
CA ARG A 37 -8.59 -6.79 9.93
C ARG A 37 -8.56 -5.27 10.13
N GLU A 38 -9.71 -4.68 10.47
CA GLU A 38 -9.89 -3.23 10.60
C GLU A 38 -9.77 -2.73 12.06
N ILE A 39 -9.14 -3.53 12.94
CA ILE A 39 -9.02 -3.34 14.39
C ILE A 39 -8.41 -2.01 14.85
N ASN A 40 -7.69 -1.31 13.97
CA ASN A 40 -6.95 -0.09 14.30
C ASN A 40 -7.81 1.19 14.30
N GLY A 41 -8.99 1.12 14.91
CA GLY A 41 -9.88 2.26 15.15
C GLY A 41 -10.77 2.63 13.95
N TYR A 42 -10.96 1.73 12.99
CA TYR A 42 -12.01 1.88 11.99
C TYR A 42 -13.38 1.60 12.62
N SER A 43 -14.42 2.19 12.04
CA SER A 43 -15.81 2.02 12.47
C SER A 43 -16.67 1.65 11.29
N VAL A 44 -17.74 0.88 11.53
CA VAL A 44 -18.70 0.47 10.49
C VAL A 44 -19.65 1.62 10.17
N HIS A 45 -19.81 1.92 8.88
CA HIS A 45 -20.77 2.86 8.32
C HIS A 45 -21.57 2.20 7.21
N TYR A 46 -22.68 2.81 6.85
CA TYR A 46 -23.51 2.37 5.74
C TYR A 46 -23.70 3.53 4.77
N THR A 47 -23.32 3.33 3.50
CA THR A 47 -23.38 4.36 2.46
C THR A 47 -24.06 3.81 1.20
N PRO A 48 -24.84 4.62 0.47
CA PRO A 48 -25.31 4.23 -0.85
C PRO A 48 -24.13 3.93 -1.78
N PHE A 49 -24.20 2.80 -2.46
CA PHE A 49 -23.32 2.43 -3.56
C PHE A 49 -24.10 2.58 -4.87
N HIS A 50 -23.49 3.23 -5.85
CA HIS A 50 -24.07 3.49 -7.17
C HIS A 50 -23.39 2.57 -8.19
N PRO A 51 -24.04 1.48 -8.63
CA PRO A 51 -23.44 0.56 -9.58
C PRO A 51 -23.18 1.27 -10.91
N TYR A 52 -21.97 1.08 -11.42
CA TYR A 52 -21.61 1.55 -12.75
C TYR A 52 -21.72 0.42 -13.76
N THR A 53 -22.46 0.65 -14.84
CA THR A 53 -22.54 -0.26 -15.98
C THR A 53 -22.03 0.47 -17.22
N PRO A 54 -20.86 0.08 -17.78
CA PRO A 54 -20.36 0.71 -19.00
C PRO A 54 -21.36 0.51 -20.13
N SER A 55 -21.66 1.56 -20.88
CA SER A 55 -22.49 1.44 -22.08
C SER A 55 -21.71 0.62 -23.11
N THR A 56 -22.31 -0.46 -23.63
CA THR A 56 -21.70 -1.32 -24.66
C THR A 56 -21.67 -0.68 -26.05
N GLN A 57 -21.96 0.61 -26.17
CA GLN A 57 -21.86 1.32 -27.44
C GLN A 57 -20.51 2.03 -27.48
N GLY A 58 -19.63 1.62 -28.40
CA GLY A 58 -18.22 1.99 -28.47
C GLY A 58 -17.91 3.45 -28.78
N GLY A 59 -18.40 4.37 -27.95
CA GLY A 59 -17.92 5.73 -27.80
C GLY A 59 -17.07 5.87 -26.53
N GLU A 60 -16.37 7.00 -26.41
CA GLU A 60 -15.65 7.43 -25.20
C GLU A 60 -16.48 7.18 -23.94
N PRO A 61 -15.87 6.84 -22.78
CA PRO A 61 -16.59 6.67 -21.53
C PRO A 61 -17.29 7.98 -21.14
N ASP A 62 -18.57 8.09 -21.46
CA ASP A 62 -19.40 9.20 -21.01
C ASP A 62 -19.41 9.20 -19.48
N ALA A 63 -19.38 10.41 -18.90
CA ALA A 63 -19.62 10.60 -17.47
C ALA A 63 -20.89 9.83 -17.06
N PRO A 64 -20.92 9.20 -15.87
CA PRO A 64 -22.01 8.33 -15.46
C PRO A 64 -23.37 9.01 -15.70
N ASP A 65 -24.13 8.49 -16.67
CA ASP A 65 -25.46 8.98 -17.00
C ASP A 65 -26.45 8.45 -15.94
N PRO A 66 -27.01 9.32 -15.08
CA PRO A 66 -27.91 8.89 -14.03
C PRO A 66 -29.19 8.26 -14.58
N SER A 67 -29.54 8.49 -15.85
CA SER A 67 -30.76 7.95 -16.48
C SER A 67 -30.67 6.47 -16.88
N ASN A 68 -29.46 5.89 -16.89
CA ASN A 68 -29.21 4.48 -17.24
C ASN A 68 -28.57 3.67 -16.10
N SER A 69 -28.60 4.22 -14.87
CA SER A 69 -27.97 3.61 -13.70
C SER A 69 -28.89 2.57 -13.04
N SER A 70 -28.32 1.43 -12.66
CA SER A 70 -29.01 0.49 -11.75
C SER A 70 -29.30 1.20 -10.42
N PRO A 71 -30.39 0.84 -9.71
CA PRO A 71 -30.72 1.48 -8.45
C PRO A 71 -29.56 1.34 -7.46
N SER A 72 -29.28 2.42 -6.73
CA SER A 72 -28.31 2.36 -5.64
C SER A 72 -28.80 1.44 -4.53
N PHE A 73 -27.86 0.84 -3.81
CA PHE A 73 -28.15 0.02 -2.64
C PHE A 73 -27.17 0.33 -1.51
N LEU A 74 -27.58 0.01 -0.27
CA LEU A 74 -26.79 0.33 0.91
C LEU A 74 -25.66 -0.69 1.09
N CYS A 75 -24.43 -0.19 1.21
CA CYS A 75 -23.23 -0.99 1.46
C CYS A 75 -22.63 -0.67 2.82
N MET A 76 -22.15 -1.71 3.50
CA MET A 76 -21.32 -1.56 4.70
C MET A 76 -19.90 -1.17 4.31
N VAL A 77 -19.31 -0.20 5.01
CA VAL A 77 -17.94 0.27 4.79
C VAL A 77 -17.24 0.59 6.11
N TYR A 78 -15.96 0.23 6.23
CA TYR A 78 -15.13 0.59 7.37
C TYR A 78 -14.45 1.93 7.13
N ILE A 79 -14.62 2.89 8.06
CA ILE A 79 -14.05 4.24 7.95
C ILE A 79 -13.24 4.57 9.20
N GLY A 80 -11.98 4.95 9.00
CA GLY A 80 -11.12 5.57 10.00
C GLY A 80 -11.47 7.05 10.12
N LEU A 81 -12.35 7.41 11.07
CA LEU A 81 -12.78 8.79 11.27
C LEU A 81 -11.63 9.67 11.78
N PRO A 82 -11.72 11.02 11.66
CA PRO A 82 -10.72 11.92 12.25
C PRO A 82 -10.56 11.77 13.77
N THR A 83 -11.47 11.08 14.46
CA THR A 83 -11.35 10.73 15.88
C THR A 83 -10.43 9.52 16.13
N ASN A 84 -10.08 8.75 15.11
CA ASN A 84 -9.13 7.63 15.21
C ASN A 84 -7.74 8.14 15.68
N SER A 85 -7.10 7.39 16.57
CA SER A 85 -5.73 7.66 17.04
C SER A 85 -4.67 7.56 15.94
N GLN A 86 -4.92 6.74 14.91
CA GLN A 86 -4.05 6.56 13.75
C GLN A 86 -4.24 7.64 12.67
N PHE A 87 -5.24 8.52 12.81
CA PHE A 87 -5.47 9.60 11.86
C PHE A 87 -4.37 10.66 12.01
N LEU A 88 -3.70 11.02 10.91
CA LEU A 88 -2.70 12.09 10.87
C LEU A 88 -3.38 13.47 11.04
N ARG A 89 -3.63 13.89 12.28
CA ARG A 89 -4.41 15.10 12.60
C ARG A 89 -3.75 16.37 12.06
N ASN A 90 -2.43 16.46 12.18
CA ASN A 90 -1.68 17.62 11.73
C ASN A 90 -1.73 17.70 10.18
N PRO A 91 -2.24 18.80 9.60
CA PRO A 91 -2.31 18.95 8.14
C PRO A 91 -0.96 18.81 7.43
N THR A 92 0.15 19.21 8.05
CA THR A 92 1.48 19.11 7.41
C THR A 92 1.92 17.67 7.19
N ASP A 93 1.48 16.76 8.05
CA ASP A 93 1.80 15.34 7.95
C ASP A 93 0.97 14.66 6.84
N ARG A 94 -0.16 15.29 6.47
CA ARG A 94 -1.03 14.90 5.36
C ARG A 94 -0.64 15.55 4.03
N ASP A 95 0.40 16.39 3.99
CA ASP A 95 0.94 16.89 2.72
C ASP A 95 1.35 15.68 1.83
N PRO A 96 0.96 15.64 0.55
CA PRO A 96 1.25 14.49 -0.31
C PRO A 96 2.74 14.12 -0.39
N SER A 97 3.65 15.08 -0.23
CA SER A 97 5.09 14.82 -0.21
C SER A 97 5.53 14.13 1.10
N SER A 98 4.99 14.58 2.24
CA SER A 98 5.19 13.95 3.54
C SER A 98 4.69 12.50 3.53
N VAL A 99 3.46 12.30 3.04
CA VAL A 99 2.82 10.98 2.93
C VAL A 99 3.63 10.05 2.02
N ALA A 100 4.01 10.51 0.82
CA ALA A 100 4.85 9.73 -0.09
C ALA A 100 6.20 9.35 0.53
N GLY A 101 6.81 10.25 1.31
CA GLY A 101 8.04 9.99 2.04
C GLY A 101 7.93 8.85 3.06
N VAL A 102 6.79 8.77 3.75
CA VAL A 102 6.47 7.68 4.68
C VAL A 102 6.20 6.38 3.92
N ILE A 103 5.35 6.41 2.89
CA ILE A 103 5.03 5.24 2.06
C ILE A 103 6.29 4.60 1.49
N ALA A 104 7.20 5.41 0.93
CA ALA A 104 8.44 4.93 0.33
C ALA A 104 9.43 4.26 1.31
N LYS A 105 9.26 4.43 2.63
CA LYS A 105 10.18 3.90 3.67
C LYS A 105 9.55 2.81 4.54
N SER A 106 8.23 2.75 4.58
CA SER A 106 7.51 1.96 5.58
C SER A 106 7.29 0.52 5.12
N ARG A 107 7.42 -0.41 6.05
CA ARG A 107 7.13 -1.83 5.88
C ARG A 107 6.42 -2.35 7.12
N GLY A 108 5.36 -3.12 6.93
CA GLY A 108 4.62 -3.79 7.99
C GLY A 108 4.68 -5.31 7.86
N GLN A 109 3.89 -6.01 8.68
CA GLN A 109 3.74 -7.47 8.61
C GLN A 109 3.19 -7.93 7.24
N SER A 110 2.39 -7.08 6.59
CA SER A 110 1.78 -7.35 5.28
C SER A 110 2.69 -7.02 4.09
N GLY A 111 3.93 -6.54 4.30
CA GLY A 111 4.84 -6.16 3.23
C GLY A 111 5.16 -4.66 3.17
N GLU A 112 5.68 -4.21 2.03
CA GLU A 112 6.09 -2.82 1.82
C GLU A 112 4.89 -1.91 1.56
N ASN A 113 4.87 -0.71 2.15
CA ASN A 113 3.73 0.20 1.99
C ASN A 113 3.60 0.73 0.54
N LYS A 114 4.72 0.85 -0.18
CA LYS A 114 4.70 1.22 -1.61
C LYS A 114 4.02 0.17 -2.50
N GLU A 115 4.14 -1.11 -2.16
CA GLU A 115 3.50 -2.20 -2.90
C GLU A 115 1.97 -2.10 -2.76
N TYR A 116 1.49 -1.82 -1.53
CA TYR A 116 0.07 -1.55 -1.29
C TYR A 116 -0.46 -0.42 -2.19
N LEU A 117 0.26 0.70 -2.26
CA LEU A 117 -0.15 1.84 -3.08
C LEU A 117 -0.20 1.49 -4.59
N TYR A 118 0.78 0.74 -5.11
CA TYR A 118 0.81 0.36 -6.53
C TYR A 118 -0.27 -0.64 -6.90
N LEU A 119 -0.57 -1.59 -6.01
CA LEU A 119 -1.68 -2.51 -6.22
C LEU A 119 -3.02 -1.79 -6.20
N LEU A 120 -3.17 -0.77 -5.35
CA LEU A 120 -4.36 0.07 -5.31
C LEU A 120 -4.54 0.87 -6.59
N GLU A 121 -3.51 1.57 -7.07
CA GLU A 121 -3.55 2.30 -8.35
C GLU A 121 -3.98 1.39 -9.50
N LYS A 122 -3.31 0.24 -9.65
CA LYS A 122 -3.62 -0.74 -10.69
C LYS A 122 -5.07 -1.26 -10.60
N ALA A 123 -5.58 -1.51 -9.40
CA ALA A 123 -6.95 -1.94 -9.20
C ALA A 123 -7.96 -0.84 -9.58
N LEU A 124 -7.67 0.41 -9.22
CA LEU A 124 -8.53 1.56 -9.53
C LEU A 124 -8.53 1.89 -11.03
N GLU A 125 -7.39 1.78 -11.72
CA GLU A 125 -7.32 1.89 -13.19
C GLU A 125 -8.24 0.89 -13.89
N GLY A 126 -8.28 -0.35 -13.39
CA GLY A 126 -9.13 -1.40 -13.92
C GLY A 126 -10.63 -1.19 -13.68
N ILE A 127 -11.00 -0.50 -12.60
CA ILE A 127 -12.40 -0.24 -12.22
C ILE A 127 -12.91 1.08 -12.82
N GLY A 128 -12.08 2.13 -12.81
CA GLY A 128 -12.44 3.51 -13.13
C GLY A 128 -12.51 3.84 -14.62
N LEU A 129 -12.73 2.86 -15.51
CA LEU A 129 -12.79 3.08 -16.97
C LEU A 129 -11.52 3.75 -17.54
N GLY A 130 -10.36 3.45 -16.98
CA GLY A 130 -9.10 4.09 -17.35
C GLY A 130 -8.82 5.43 -16.66
N TYR A 131 -9.72 5.93 -15.81
CA TYR A 131 -9.44 7.04 -14.90
C TYR A 131 -8.90 6.51 -13.58
N ALA A 132 -7.60 6.65 -13.38
CA ALA A 132 -6.98 6.47 -12.07
C ALA A 132 -7.43 7.60 -11.13
N ASP A 133 -7.63 7.29 -9.85
CA ASP A 133 -7.88 8.30 -8.83
C ASP A 133 -6.71 9.31 -8.80
N ALA A 134 -7.01 10.59 -8.96
CA ALA A 134 -6.00 11.63 -9.14
C ALA A 134 -5.07 11.75 -7.91
N HIS A 135 -5.61 11.53 -6.71
CA HIS A 135 -4.82 11.59 -5.48
C HIS A 135 -3.89 10.38 -5.37
N VAL A 136 -4.40 9.17 -5.65
CA VAL A 136 -3.59 7.94 -5.66
C VAL A 136 -2.48 8.03 -6.70
N THR A 137 -2.81 8.50 -7.91
CA THR A 137 -1.84 8.67 -9.01
C THR A 137 -0.73 9.66 -8.65
N ASP A 138 -1.07 10.80 -8.02
CA ASP A 138 -0.05 11.77 -7.57
C ASP A 138 0.87 11.16 -6.50
N LEU A 139 0.32 10.38 -5.55
CA LEU A 139 1.12 9.68 -4.55
C LEU A 139 2.06 8.66 -5.20
N VAL A 140 1.58 7.86 -6.15
CA VAL A 140 2.43 6.88 -6.87
C VAL A 140 3.59 7.57 -7.55
N ARG A 141 3.31 8.63 -8.31
CA ARG A 141 4.34 9.43 -9.00
C ARG A 141 5.41 9.93 -8.03
N ARG A 142 5.00 10.46 -6.87
CA ARG A 142 5.93 10.95 -5.84
C ARG A 142 6.76 9.83 -5.23
N VAL A 143 6.16 8.68 -4.91
CA VAL A 143 6.88 7.54 -4.34
C VAL A 143 7.91 7.02 -5.34
N ARG A 144 7.56 6.85 -6.62
CA ARG A 144 8.51 6.42 -7.67
C ARG A 144 9.68 7.39 -7.84
N ALA A 145 9.42 8.70 -7.78
CA ALA A 145 10.49 9.71 -7.84
C ALA A 145 11.48 9.58 -6.68
N LEU A 146 11.00 9.24 -5.47
CA LEU A 146 11.87 9.00 -4.31
C LEU A 146 12.70 7.72 -4.45
N GLU A 147 12.19 6.70 -5.13
CA GLU A 147 12.92 5.45 -5.40
C GLU A 147 14.07 5.66 -6.39
N GLY A 148 13.82 6.36 -7.50
CA GLY A 148 14.86 6.67 -8.48
C GLY A 148 16.02 7.51 -7.90
N VAL A 149 15.73 8.37 -6.91
CA VAL A 149 16.76 9.10 -6.15
C VAL A 149 17.58 8.18 -5.24
N ARG A 150 17.00 7.09 -4.73
CA ARG A 150 17.73 6.12 -3.89
C ARG A 150 18.61 5.19 -4.71
N GLU A 151 18.15 4.74 -5.86
CA GLU A 151 18.96 3.92 -6.78
C GLU A 151 20.20 4.70 -7.26
N GLY A 152 20.09 6.01 -7.47
CA GLY A 152 21.22 6.90 -7.74
C GLY A 152 22.10 7.25 -6.53
N ARG A 153 21.69 6.89 -5.30
CA ARG A 153 22.39 7.15 -4.02
C ARG A 153 22.84 5.86 -3.31
N LYS A 154 23.02 4.74 -4.02
CA LYS A 154 23.73 3.58 -3.45
C LYS A 154 25.01 4.10 -2.77
N SER A 155 25.12 3.87 -1.48
CA SER A 155 26.23 4.39 -0.67
C SER A 155 27.54 3.75 -1.13
N GLN A 156 28.66 4.46 -1.02
CA GLN A 156 30.00 3.93 -1.34
C GLN A 156 30.22 2.54 -0.68
N SER A 157 29.67 2.33 0.52
CA SER A 157 29.68 1.06 1.24
C SER A 157 28.91 -0.09 0.58
N GLU A 158 27.79 0.16 -0.10
CA GLU A 158 27.04 -0.89 -0.82
C GLU A 158 27.74 -1.28 -2.14
N ILE A 159 28.41 -0.32 -2.78
CA ILE A 159 29.21 -0.56 -3.99
C ILE A 159 30.48 -1.38 -3.66
N ASP A 160 31.06 -1.17 -2.47
CA ASP A 160 32.25 -1.89 -2.04
C ASP A 160 31.94 -3.35 -1.66
N VAL A 161 30.76 -3.66 -1.10
CA VAL A 161 30.36 -5.04 -0.78
C VAL A 161 30.15 -5.89 -2.05
N GLU A 162 29.57 -5.32 -3.11
CA GLU A 162 29.33 -6.03 -4.38
C GLU A 162 30.65 -6.39 -5.11
N LYS A 163 31.72 -5.61 -4.88
CA LYS A 163 33.06 -5.84 -5.46
C LYS A 163 33.94 -6.83 -4.68
N ILE A 164 33.56 -7.20 -3.45
CA ILE A 164 34.34 -8.11 -2.60
C ILE A 164 34.04 -9.59 -2.92
N THR A 165 33.09 -9.91 -3.79
CA THR A 165 32.83 -11.29 -4.21
C THR A 165 34.02 -11.82 -5.03
N ILE A 166 34.92 -12.54 -4.36
CA ILE A 166 36.15 -13.12 -4.90
C ILE A 166 35.80 -14.18 -5.98
N PRO A 167 36.51 -14.25 -7.12
CA PRO A 167 36.34 -15.33 -8.08
C PRO A 167 36.67 -16.69 -7.46
N GLU A 168 35.82 -17.70 -7.69
CA GLU A 168 36.13 -19.12 -7.44
C GLU A 168 37.29 -19.56 -8.35
N ALA A 169 38.53 -19.32 -7.95
CA ALA A 169 39.68 -19.94 -8.60
C ALA A 169 40.84 -20.10 -7.61
N GLU A 170 41.30 -21.35 -7.54
CA GLU A 170 42.55 -21.84 -6.96
C GLU A 170 42.56 -22.17 -5.46
N TYR A 171 41.93 -23.30 -5.13
CA TYR A 171 42.48 -24.20 -4.12
C TYR A 171 43.67 -24.95 -4.73
N ARG A 172 44.87 -24.74 -4.18
CA ARG A 172 45.98 -25.69 -4.30
C ARG A 172 46.31 -26.19 -2.89
N GLU A 173 46.18 -27.50 -2.74
CA GLU A 173 46.66 -28.25 -1.58
C GLU A 173 48.21 -28.20 -1.53
N ASP A 174 48.74 -28.43 -0.33
CA ASP A 174 50.14 -28.71 0.03
C ASP A 174 50.98 -27.51 0.52
N GLU A 175 51.16 -27.42 1.84
CA GLU A 175 52.47 -27.64 2.48
C GLU A 175 52.31 -27.91 3.98
N ALA A 176 53.05 -28.90 4.46
CA ALA A 176 52.97 -29.50 5.79
C ALA A 176 54.15 -29.09 6.70
N MET A 177 53.94 -29.29 8.02
CA MET A 177 54.91 -29.29 9.13
C MET A 177 55.43 -27.91 9.57
N GLU A 178 55.54 -27.61 10.87
CA GLU A 178 56.38 -28.32 11.84
C GLU A 178 55.96 -28.07 13.31
N GLU A 179 56.24 -29.06 14.16
CA GLU A 179 56.01 -29.10 15.61
C GLU A 179 56.76 -28.02 16.40
N VAL A 180 56.19 -27.57 17.52
CA VAL A 180 57.00 -27.17 18.68
C VAL A 180 56.32 -27.63 19.97
N ASP A 181 56.96 -28.59 20.64
CA ASP A 181 56.67 -29.06 22.00
C ASP A 181 57.55 -28.26 22.99
N GLU A 182 56.97 -27.74 24.08
CA GLU A 182 57.50 -27.89 25.45
C GLU A 182 56.67 -27.12 26.51
N HIS A 183 56.00 -27.90 27.37
CA HIS A 183 55.96 -27.81 28.84
C HIS A 183 56.04 -26.44 29.56
N VAL A 184 54.99 -26.12 30.35
CA VAL A 184 55.17 -25.74 31.77
C VAL A 184 54.06 -26.34 32.65
N GLU A 185 54.53 -27.04 33.68
CA GLU A 185 53.83 -27.77 34.74
C GLU A 185 53.19 -26.91 35.86
N ARG A 186 52.14 -27.48 36.49
CA ARG A 186 51.76 -27.45 37.94
C ARG A 186 51.24 -26.12 38.50
N LYS A 187 50.37 -26.02 39.52
CA LYS A 187 49.62 -26.85 40.51
C LYS A 187 48.53 -25.87 41.05
N ALA A 188 47.40 -26.21 41.64
CA ALA A 188 46.99 -27.32 42.49
C ALA A 188 45.46 -27.51 42.42
#